data_AF-A0A136J1G7-F1
#
_entry.id   AF-A0A136J1G7-F1
#
_cell.length_a   1.000
_cell.length_b   1.000
_cell.length_c   1.000
_cell.angle_alpha   90.00
_cell.angle_beta   90.00
_cell.angle_gamma   90.00
#
_symmetry.space_group_name_H-M   'P 1'
#
loop_
_entity.id
_entity.type
_entity.pdbx_description
1 polymer ?
#
loop_
_entity_poly.entity_id
_entity_poly.type
_entity_poly.pdbx_seq_one_letter_code
_entity_poly.pdbx_strand_id
1 'polypeptide(L)' 'MKSDPPDKMVIYYELVQTTKEYMRSCMPIQAKWLSEVAPHFHKKKDIDEMEEKKMPKARR' A
#
# COMPACT_ATOMS: atom_id res chain seq x y z
N MET A 1 -0.89 16.31 18.86
CA MET A 1 -0.98 16.13 17.39
C MET A 1 -1.64 14.79 17.17
N LYS A 2 -2.83 14.75 16.54
CA LYS A 2 -3.45 13.45 16.17
C LYS A 2 -2.54 12.81 15.15
N SER A 3 -2.00 11.63 15.47
CA SER A 3 -1.24 10.84 14.50
C SER A 3 -2.24 10.33 13.48
N ASP A 4 -2.27 10.92 12.29
CA ASP A 4 -3.04 10.36 11.19
C ASP A 4 -2.54 8.94 10.93
N PRO A 5 -3.45 7.95 10.83
CA PRO A 5 -3.04 6.59 10.53
C PRO A 5 -2.31 6.58 9.18
N PRO A 6 -1.26 5.76 9.02
CA PRO A 6 -0.56 5.63 7.75
C PRO A 6 -1.55 5.27 6.63
N ASP A 7 -1.30 5.78 5.43
CA ASP A 7 -2.08 5.43 4.25
C ASP A 7 -2.11 3.91 4.07
N LYS A 8 -3.27 3.38 3.68
CA LYS A 8 -3.46 1.93 3.53
C LYS A 8 -2.63 1.35 2.39
N MET A 9 -2.41 2.12 1.34
CA MET A 9 -1.70 1.73 0.14
C MET A 9 -0.77 2.83 -0.32
N VAL A 10 0.46 2.43 -0.58
CA VAL A 10 1.50 3.29 -1.13
C VAL A 10 2.25 2.52 -2.22
N ILE A 11 2.75 3.26 -3.20
CA ILE A 11 3.88 2.79 -4.02
C ILE A 11 5.16 3.38 -3.46
N TYR A 12 6.27 2.65 -3.59
CA TYR A 12 7.60 3.10 -3.15
C TYR A 12 8.60 2.94 -4.29
N TYR A 13 9.61 3.79 -4.32
CA TYR A 13 10.65 3.76 -5.35
C TYR A 13 11.69 2.67 -5.07
N GLU A 14 12.12 2.55 -3.81
CA GLU A 14 13.13 1.58 -3.41
C GLU A 14 12.87 1.03 -2.01
N LEU A 15 13.27 -0.23 -1.81
CA LEU A 15 13.32 -0.87 -0.50
C LEU A 15 14.73 -0.70 0.07
N VAL A 16 14.83 -0.03 1.22
CA VAL A 16 16.09 0.21 1.91
C VAL A 16 16.21 -0.79 3.07
N GLN A 17 17.18 -1.69 2.95
CA GLN A 17 17.46 -2.67 4.00
C GLN A 17 18.52 -2.12 4.96
N THR A 18 18.13 -1.97 6.23
CA THR A 18 19.05 -1.63 7.35
C THR A 18 18.92 -2.69 8.45
N THR A 19 18.65 -2.31 9.71
CA THR A 19 18.18 -3.25 10.74
C THR A 19 16.74 -3.72 10.49
N LYS A 20 15.96 -2.93 9.77
CA LYS A 20 14.61 -3.27 9.27
C LYS A 20 14.51 -2.86 7.81
N GLU A 21 13.47 -3.35 7.16
CA GLU A 21 13.13 -2.96 5.79
C GLU A 21 12.28 -1.68 5.83
N TYR A 22 12.74 -0.65 5.13
CA TYR A 22 12.07 0.64 5.02
C TYR A 22 11.76 0.95 3.56
N MET A 23 10.55 1.43 3.29
CA MET A 23 10.20 1.98 1.98
C MET A 23 10.68 3.44 1.88
N ARG A 24 11.39 3.80 0.80
CA ARG A 24 11.83 5.19 0.54
C ARG A 24 11.02 5.79 -0.62
N SER A 25 10.71 7.08 -0.48
CA SER A 25 9.93 7.85 -1.47
C SER A 25 8.56 7.24 -1.73
N CYS A 26 7.74 7.17 -0.67
CA CYS A 26 6.39 6.61 -0.73
C CYS A 26 5.38 7.62 -1.27
N MET A 27 4.45 7.16 -2.11
CA MET A 27 3.31 7.94 -2.60
C MET A 27 2.00 7.19 -2.36
N PRO A 28 0.99 7.80 -1.72
CA PRO A 28 -0.32 7.17 -1.53
C PRO A 28 -1.02 6.92 -2.87
N ILE A 29 -1.71 5.78 -2.99
CA ILE A 29 -2.48 5.44 -4.19
C ILE A 29 -3.84 4.80 -3.84
N GLN A 30 -4.76 4.82 -4.80
CA GLN A 30 -5.99 4.01 -4.76
C GLN A 30 -5.74 2.67 -5.47
N ALA A 31 -6.25 1.57 -4.92
CA ALA A 31 -6.02 0.22 -5.46
C ALA A 31 -6.51 0.10 -6.92
N LYS A 32 -7.65 0.72 -7.24
CA LYS A 32 -8.24 0.71 -8.58
C LYS A 32 -7.30 1.22 -9.69
N TRP A 33 -6.37 2.13 -9.36
CA TRP A 33 -5.45 2.68 -10.35
C TRP A 33 -4.53 1.60 -10.91
N LEU A 34 -4.21 0.56 -10.13
CA LEU A 34 -3.42 -0.58 -10.60
C LEU A 34 -4.08 -1.33 -11.76
N SER A 35 -5.42 -1.42 -11.76
CA SER A 35 -6.17 -2.03 -12.86
C SER A 35 -6.13 -1.18 -14.13
N GLU A 36 -6.06 0.14 -13.97
CA GLU A 36 -6.06 1.09 -15.08
C GLU A 36 -4.67 1.17 -15.73
N VAL A 37 -3.60 1.24 -14.92
CA VAL A 37 -2.23 1.45 -15.40
C VAL A 37 -1.49 0.15 -15.71
N ALA A 38 -1.84 -0.96 -15.06
CA ALA A 38 -1.16 -2.25 -15.19
C ALA A 38 -2.14 -3.45 -15.20
N PRO A 39 -3.09 -3.49 -16.15
CA PRO A 39 -4.13 -4.52 -16.21
C PRO A 39 -3.60 -5.95 -16.43
N HIS A 40 -2.40 -6.11 -16.97
CA HIS A 40 -1.77 -7.41 -17.23
C HIS A 40 -1.03 -7.96 -15.99
N PHE A 41 -0.70 -7.10 -15.04
CA PHE A 41 0.05 -7.47 -13.83
C PHE A 41 -0.88 -7.75 -12.65
N HIS A 42 -2.03 -7.07 -12.58
CA HIS A 42 -2.99 -7.21 -11.49
C HIS A 42 -4.33 -7.74 -11.98
N LYS A 43 -4.76 -8.90 -11.43
CA LYS A 43 -6.11 -9.42 -11.69
C LYS A 43 -7.11 -8.64 -10.86
N LYS A 44 -8.30 -8.40 -11.44
CA LYS A 44 -9.37 -7.64 -10.79
C LYS A 44 -9.75 -8.18 -9.41
N LYS A 45 -9.85 -9.51 -9.28
CA LYS A 45 -10.15 -10.18 -8.00
C LYS A 45 -9.13 -9.82 -6.91
N ASP A 46 -7.85 -9.77 -7.24
CA ASP A 46 -6.79 -9.49 -6.27
C ASP A 46 -6.85 -8.03 -5.80
N ILE A 47 -7.24 -7.10 -6.69
CA ILE A 47 -7.43 -5.67 -6.36
C ILE A 47 -8.64 -5.48 -5.44
N ASP A 48 -9.75 -6.17 -5.72
CA ASP A 48 -10.96 -6.10 -4.90
C ASP A 48 -10.67 -6.62 -3.48
N GLU A 49 -9.94 -7.74 -3.35
CA GLU A 49 -9.50 -8.28 -2.05
C GLU A 49 -8.52 -7.35 -1.30
N MET A 50 -7.77 -6.50 -2.00
CA MET A 50 -6.88 -5.50 -1.39
C MET A 50 -7.65 -4.34 -0.76
N GLU A 51 -8.79 -3.93 -1.32
CA GLU A 51 -9.62 -2.85 -0.78
C GLU A 51 -10.36 -3.28 0.51
N GLU A 52 -10.74 -4.56 0.61
CA GLU A 52 -11.49 -5.10 1.76
C GLU A 52 -10.63 -5.36 3.01
N LYS A 53 -9.31 -5.54 2.84
CA LYS A 53 -8.40 -5.81 3.96
C LYS A 53 -8.26 -4.59 4.89
N LYS A 54 -9.02 -4.61 5.99
CA LYS A 54 -8.82 -3.68 7.11
C LYS A 54 -7.48 -3.97 7.78
N MET A 55 -6.63 -2.94 7.92
CA MET A 55 -5.40 -3.06 8.69
C MET A 55 -5.72 -3.50 10.12
N PRO A 56 -4.94 -4.44 10.69
CA PRO A 56 -5.07 -4.79 12.09
C PRO A 56 -4.91 -3.52 12.94
N LYS A 57 -5.82 -3.30 13.89
CA LYS A 57 -5.72 -2.18 14.82
C LYS A 57 -4.35 -2.25 15.49
N ALA A 58 -3.56 -1.18 15.38
CA ALA A 58 -2.26 -1.09 16.02
C ALA A 58 -2.40 -1.52 17.49
N ARG A 59 -1.70 -2.59 17.89
CA ARG A 59 -1.54 -2.94 19.31
C ARG A 59 -0.74 -1.80 19.92
N ARG A 60 -1.39 -1.06 20.81
CA ARG A 60 -0.85 0.08 21.53
C ARG A 60 0.25 -0.36 22.49
#